data_AF-J3JXX8-F1
#
_entry.id   AF-J3JXX8-F1
#
_cell.length_a   1.000
_cell.length_b   1.000
_cell.length_c   1.000
_cell.angle_alpha   90.00
_cell.angle_beta   90.00
_cell.angle_gamma   90.00
#
_symmetry.space_group_name_H-M   'P 1'
#
loop_
_entity.id
_entity.type
_entity.pdbx_description
1 polymer ?
#
loop_
_entity_poly.entity_id
_entity_poly.type
_entity_poly.pdbx_seq_one_letter_code
_entity_poly.pdbx_strand_id
1 'polypeptide(L)'
;MSRKSSSSRSRCSGSPSILKSTSTIKRRLTGVLNTPPKVRFQLPHSKKVKQILEAYVGSNETHEYMNLVCLIRDAELLESDLSALLDEATECISLLNQDFRLFVESLLSIRWVDRSLDVVKQYQGFLVNLISAHNVHAKFVIDKLVNLFLPNLTDPEWPDGEITEKDRQICLNIHVVIKILLDVVPICKDLLLQSITRQYPYYNRPTHTQEYYLHHILMVLAYQPSFKPDIFHLVLVKLIKMDVNAPKEVITQEMMEDETIFPMEDDAKSTKTISTSFTNVNRSDLGVALDACMDLLLGYISKECLTQDGSADWEKTKNLYHHLLTAFDKVILPTYNSHHTQFVMFAMCALKPAVTEAFLSHLWKKVCNPNVAAVLRQTAITYIASLVARGQFVSLVVLKGTMQQMADWIHSYMKNQDGLECVNSDLRVHSVFYSVCQALFYLLAFRHKDLVESKKNVVFLQSLQLGKMVTNRLNPLRVCHQAVVQSFAAVARKYQLAYCYTVIDHNSRNSMPTIYQDEKGSRIVSDNLLCDYYPFDPYVLVRSGKRIQPHYRDYEEEALSGSNDSDAKENDLDDFLDSVSDLSPNLKGSHPFSYGSSPGFRFKL
;
A
#
# COMPACT_ATOMS: atom_id res chain seq x y z
N MET A 1 -19.49 55.66 41.11
CA MET A 1 -19.70 55.55 42.57
C MET A 1 -21.00 54.82 42.83
N SER A 2 -20.92 53.80 43.69
CA SER A 2 -22.00 52.90 44.11
C SER A 2 -23.16 53.65 44.76
N ARG A 3 -24.41 53.21 44.53
CA ARG A 3 -25.39 52.90 45.61
C ARG A 3 -26.74 52.41 45.07
N LYS A 4 -27.19 51.32 45.71
CA LYS A 4 -28.52 50.72 45.66
C LYS A 4 -29.60 51.69 46.15
N SER A 5 -30.82 51.58 45.61
CA SER A 5 -32.06 51.83 46.36
C SER A 5 -33.26 51.12 45.72
N SER A 6 -34.22 50.82 46.56
CA SER A 6 -35.37 49.93 46.40
C SER A 6 -36.67 50.67 46.70
N SER A 7 -37.69 50.55 45.84
CA SER A 7 -39.15 50.62 46.15
C SER A 7 -39.93 50.33 44.85
N SER A 8 -40.81 49.32 44.74
CA SER A 8 -42.20 49.18 45.26
C SER A 8 -43.10 50.35 44.76
N ARG A 9 -44.29 50.23 44.13
CA ARG A 9 -45.39 49.25 43.95
C ARG A 9 -46.11 49.62 42.62
N SER A 10 -46.76 48.77 41.84
CA SER A 10 -48.17 48.33 42.02
C SER A 10 -48.62 47.64 40.70
N ARG A 11 -48.93 46.34 40.74
CA ARG A 11 -50.26 45.72 40.55
C ARG A 11 -51.15 46.31 39.44
N CYS A 12 -51.30 45.59 38.33
CA CYS A 12 -52.62 45.13 37.86
C CYS A 12 -52.48 43.94 36.89
N SER A 13 -53.46 43.05 37.00
CA SER A 13 -53.60 41.73 36.42
C SER A 13 -54.22 41.75 35.02
N GLY A 14 -53.82 40.80 34.18
CA GLY A 14 -54.78 40.09 33.32
C GLY A 14 -54.66 40.25 31.82
N SER A 15 -53.65 39.61 31.21
CA SER A 15 -53.75 38.78 29.98
C SER A 15 -52.33 38.43 29.48
N PRO A 16 -51.85 37.17 29.56
CA PRO A 16 -50.56 36.83 28.95
C PRO A 16 -50.73 36.66 27.45
N SER A 17 -50.10 37.59 26.75
CA SER A 17 -49.87 37.62 25.32
C SER A 17 -49.14 36.38 24.80
N ILE A 18 -49.45 36.11 23.54
CA ILE A 18 -48.83 35.18 22.59
C ILE A 18 -47.31 35.38 22.60
N LEU A 19 -46.58 34.47 23.25
CA LEU A 19 -45.18 34.06 23.03
C LEU A 19 -44.72 33.22 24.23
N LYS A 20 -44.94 31.90 24.19
CA LYS A 20 -44.18 30.96 25.04
C LYS A 20 -43.69 29.78 24.22
N SER A 21 -42.40 29.89 23.91
CA SER A 21 -41.37 28.85 23.96
C SER A 21 -41.77 27.41 23.61
N THR A 22 -41.13 26.95 22.54
CA THR A 22 -40.74 25.59 22.11
C THR A 22 -40.28 24.66 23.25
N SER A 23 -41.14 24.42 24.24
CA SER A 23 -40.89 23.54 25.40
C SER A 23 -41.80 22.31 25.41
N THR A 24 -42.87 22.29 24.61
CA THR A 24 -43.82 21.17 24.50
C THR A 24 -43.41 20.08 23.49
N ILE A 25 -42.51 20.37 22.54
CA ILE A 25 -41.94 19.35 21.63
C ILE A 25 -40.80 18.58 22.31
N LYS A 26 -39.95 19.26 23.09
CA LYS A 26 -38.91 18.59 23.90
C LYS A 26 -39.50 17.59 24.88
N ARG A 27 -40.64 17.92 25.53
CA ARG A 27 -41.30 17.03 26.49
C ARG A 27 -41.98 15.81 25.84
N ARG A 28 -42.37 15.91 24.56
CA ARG A 28 -42.88 14.76 23.79
C ARG A 28 -41.76 13.90 23.19
N LEU A 29 -40.60 14.46 22.88
CA LEU A 29 -39.42 13.69 22.44
C LEU A 29 -38.67 13.01 23.59
N THR A 30 -38.69 13.57 24.80
CA THR A 30 -38.14 12.90 26.01
C THR A 30 -39.02 11.74 26.50
N GLY A 31 -40.26 11.61 26.01
CA GLY A 31 -41.12 10.46 26.30
C GLY A 31 -40.86 9.25 25.39
N VAL A 32 -40.13 9.43 24.29
CA VAL A 32 -39.78 8.38 23.30
C VAL A 32 -38.31 7.91 23.45
N LEU A 33 -37.52 8.59 24.29
CA LEU A 33 -36.17 8.20 24.71
C LEU A 33 -36.14 7.47 26.06
N ASN A 34 -37.30 7.01 26.56
CA ASN A 34 -37.30 5.96 27.56
C ASN A 34 -36.87 4.68 26.84
N THR A 35 -35.60 4.31 27.04
CA THR A 35 -35.13 2.94 26.87
C THR A 35 -36.23 2.01 27.36
N PRO A 36 -36.60 0.95 26.59
CA PRO A 36 -37.45 -0.08 27.15
C PRO A 36 -36.82 -0.49 28.49
N PRO A 37 -37.62 -0.73 29.55
CA PRO A 37 -37.08 -1.04 30.85
C PRO A 37 -36.05 -2.14 30.64
N LYS A 38 -34.77 -1.86 30.96
CA LYS A 38 -33.70 -2.86 30.84
C LYS A 38 -34.18 -4.05 31.65
N VAL A 39 -34.66 -5.10 30.96
CA VAL A 39 -35.22 -6.29 31.58
C VAL A 39 -34.04 -7.00 32.20
N ARG A 40 -33.78 -6.63 33.45
CA ARG A 40 -32.75 -7.22 34.29
C ARG A 40 -33.34 -8.52 34.80
N PHE A 41 -32.95 -9.64 34.21
CA PHE A 41 -33.47 -10.93 34.63
C PHE A 41 -32.36 -11.95 34.81
N GLN A 42 -32.31 -12.47 36.04
CA GLN A 42 -31.60 -13.67 36.44
C GLN A 42 -32.10 -14.81 35.57
N LEU A 43 -31.19 -15.63 35.03
CA LEU A 43 -31.57 -16.93 34.47
C LEU A 43 -32.47 -17.64 35.49
N PRO A 44 -33.61 -18.23 35.07
CA PRO A 44 -34.49 -18.95 35.96
C PRO A 44 -33.83 -20.26 36.39
N HIS A 45 -32.87 -20.14 37.31
CA HIS A 45 -32.15 -21.17 38.04
C HIS A 45 -31.34 -22.11 37.15
N SER A 46 -30.07 -22.28 37.50
CA SER A 46 -28.99 -22.91 36.72
C SER A 46 -29.11 -24.44 36.53
N LYS A 47 -30.30 -24.93 36.14
CA LYS A 47 -30.61 -26.36 35.92
C LYS A 47 -31.62 -26.63 34.80
N LYS A 48 -32.02 -25.61 34.03
CA LYS A 48 -33.04 -25.76 32.97
C LYS A 48 -32.46 -25.90 31.57
N VAL A 49 -31.21 -25.53 31.31
CA VAL A 49 -30.66 -25.58 29.94
C VAL A 49 -30.61 -27.02 29.43
N LYS A 50 -30.08 -27.94 30.23
CA LYS A 50 -30.07 -29.37 29.90
C LYS A 50 -31.47 -29.94 29.68
N GLN A 51 -32.42 -29.60 30.56
CA GLN A 51 -33.79 -30.08 30.47
C GLN A 51 -34.54 -29.54 29.24
N ILE A 52 -34.31 -28.28 28.88
CA ILE A 52 -34.90 -27.65 27.68
C ILE A 52 -34.31 -28.27 26.42
N LEU A 53 -32.99 -28.54 26.40
CA LEU A 53 -32.33 -29.22 25.28
C LEU A 53 -32.84 -30.67 25.14
N GLU A 54 -32.95 -31.42 26.24
CA GLU A 54 -33.51 -32.78 26.24
C GLU A 54 -35.00 -32.80 25.85
N ALA A 55 -35.81 -31.84 26.31
CA ALA A 55 -37.21 -31.69 25.94
C ALA A 55 -37.40 -31.31 24.46
N TYR A 56 -36.45 -30.58 23.88
CA TYR A 56 -36.44 -30.32 22.44
C TYR A 56 -36.16 -31.59 21.62
N VAL A 57 -35.20 -32.42 22.03
CA VAL A 57 -34.92 -33.72 21.39
C VAL A 57 -36.08 -34.71 21.55
N GLY A 58 -36.72 -34.73 22.72
CA GLY A 58 -37.78 -35.70 23.05
C GLY A 58 -39.19 -35.31 22.61
N SER A 59 -39.56 -34.02 22.73
CA SER A 59 -40.95 -33.55 22.66
C SER A 59 -41.22 -32.55 21.51
N ASN A 60 -40.17 -32.11 20.79
CA ASN A 60 -40.22 -31.12 19.71
C ASN A 60 -40.82 -29.75 20.15
N GLU A 61 -40.69 -29.40 21.43
CA GLU A 61 -41.16 -28.13 21.98
C GLU A 61 -40.24 -26.97 21.55
N THR A 62 -40.53 -26.42 20.37
CA THR A 62 -39.77 -25.32 19.75
C THR A 62 -39.88 -24.00 20.51
N HIS A 63 -40.95 -23.77 21.26
CA HIS A 63 -41.23 -22.47 21.88
C HIS A 63 -40.28 -22.11 23.03
N GLU A 64 -40.00 -23.04 23.94
CA GLU A 64 -39.07 -22.80 25.06
C GLU A 64 -37.62 -22.69 24.57
N TYR A 65 -37.26 -23.52 23.58
CA TYR A 65 -35.96 -23.45 22.90
C TYR A 65 -35.74 -22.10 22.21
N MET A 66 -36.72 -21.63 21.43
CA MET A 66 -36.63 -20.33 20.74
C MET A 66 -36.62 -19.16 21.72
N ASN A 67 -37.34 -19.25 22.85
CA ASN A 67 -37.25 -18.24 23.91
C ASN A 67 -35.84 -18.20 24.52
N LEU A 68 -35.23 -19.35 24.81
CA LEU A 68 -33.85 -19.42 25.31
C LEU A 68 -32.85 -18.79 24.32
N VAL A 69 -33.01 -19.09 23.03
CA VAL A 69 -32.21 -18.49 21.94
C VAL A 69 -32.38 -16.97 21.87
N CYS A 70 -33.61 -16.46 21.90
CA CYS A 70 -33.88 -15.03 21.91
C CYS A 70 -33.33 -14.35 23.17
N LEU A 71 -33.44 -14.99 24.33
CA LEU A 71 -32.90 -14.49 25.59
C LEU A 71 -31.37 -14.34 25.53
N ILE A 72 -30.67 -15.34 25.00
CA ILE A 72 -29.21 -15.29 24.86
C ILE A 72 -28.77 -14.19 23.89
N ARG A 73 -29.52 -13.99 22.81
CA ARG A 73 -29.21 -12.98 21.79
C ARG A 73 -29.46 -11.55 22.28
N ASP A 74 -30.56 -11.33 23.00
CA ASP A 74 -31.09 -10.00 23.27
C ASP A 74 -30.76 -9.47 24.69
N ALA A 75 -30.24 -10.30 25.61
CA ALA A 75 -29.94 -9.92 27.00
C ALA A 75 -28.47 -9.49 27.26
N GLU A 76 -28.27 -8.43 28.05
CA GLU A 76 -26.97 -8.09 28.67
C GLU A 76 -26.71 -9.02 29.87
N LEU A 77 -26.06 -10.17 29.62
CA LEU A 77 -25.73 -11.15 30.67
C LEU A 77 -24.68 -10.59 31.65
N LEU A 78 -24.92 -10.80 32.95
CA LEU A 78 -23.94 -10.56 34.02
C LEU A 78 -22.87 -11.66 34.03
N GLU A 79 -21.69 -11.38 34.59
CA GLU A 79 -20.56 -12.31 34.54
C GLU A 79 -20.85 -13.66 35.24
N SER A 80 -21.57 -13.64 36.37
CA SER A 80 -21.97 -14.85 37.10
C SER A 80 -22.97 -15.69 36.31
N ASP A 81 -23.90 -15.04 35.63
CA ASP A 81 -24.96 -15.67 34.83
C ASP A 81 -24.39 -16.28 33.55
N LEU A 82 -23.38 -15.63 32.96
CA LEU A 82 -22.64 -16.13 31.80
C LEU A 82 -21.76 -17.33 32.16
N SER A 83 -21.06 -17.29 33.30
CA SER A 83 -20.28 -18.44 33.79
C SER A 83 -21.18 -19.66 33.99
N ALA A 84 -22.32 -19.51 34.67
CA ALA A 84 -23.25 -20.62 34.90
C ALA A 84 -23.81 -21.19 33.59
N LEU A 85 -24.16 -20.31 32.64
CA LEU A 85 -24.63 -20.72 31.31
C LEU A 85 -23.54 -21.47 30.52
N LEU A 86 -22.28 -21.05 30.60
CA LEU A 86 -21.17 -21.70 29.92
C LEU A 86 -20.82 -23.05 30.54
N ASP A 87 -20.87 -23.16 31.87
CA ASP A 87 -20.67 -24.44 32.56
C ASP A 87 -21.77 -25.44 32.17
N GLU A 88 -23.05 -25.03 32.21
CA GLU A 88 -24.18 -25.86 31.75
C GLU A 88 -24.09 -26.22 30.26
N ALA A 89 -23.72 -25.28 29.40
CA ALA A 89 -23.53 -25.54 27.98
C ALA A 89 -22.37 -26.52 27.73
N THR A 90 -21.31 -26.45 28.55
CA THR A 90 -20.16 -27.37 28.48
C THR A 90 -20.56 -28.78 28.91
N GLU A 91 -21.40 -28.93 29.93
CA GLU A 91 -21.95 -30.23 30.34
C GLU A 91 -22.87 -30.85 29.28
N CYS A 92 -23.52 -30.03 28.46
CA CYS A 92 -24.46 -30.46 27.41
C CYS A 92 -23.82 -30.64 26.03
N ILE A 93 -22.48 -30.56 25.90
CA ILE A 93 -21.80 -30.56 24.60
C ILE A 93 -22.18 -31.78 23.75
N SER A 94 -22.31 -32.97 24.34
CA SER A 94 -22.66 -34.20 23.62
C SER A 94 -24.04 -34.17 22.93
N LEU A 95 -24.92 -33.27 23.35
CA LEU A 95 -26.26 -33.10 22.78
C LEU A 95 -26.29 -32.03 21.69
N LEU A 96 -25.27 -31.18 21.57
CA LEU A 96 -25.20 -30.03 20.65
C LEU A 96 -24.85 -30.47 19.21
N ASN A 97 -25.65 -31.38 18.66
CA ASN A 97 -25.59 -31.79 17.27
C ASN A 97 -26.17 -30.70 16.32
N GLN A 98 -26.18 -30.99 15.01
CA GLN A 98 -26.59 -30.05 13.94
C GLN A 98 -27.95 -29.36 14.17
N ASP A 99 -28.88 -30.01 14.89
CA ASP A 99 -30.21 -29.49 15.20
C ASP A 99 -30.21 -28.29 16.17
N PHE A 100 -29.15 -28.14 16.98
CA PHE A 100 -29.01 -27.05 17.95
C PHE A 100 -28.21 -25.86 17.42
N ARG A 101 -28.05 -25.76 16.11
CA ARG A 101 -27.27 -24.70 15.46
C ARG A 101 -27.66 -23.30 15.94
N LEU A 102 -28.95 -22.96 16.05
CA LEU A 102 -29.40 -21.62 16.44
C LEU A 102 -28.97 -21.23 17.87
N PHE A 103 -28.97 -22.20 18.78
CA PHE A 103 -28.49 -22.02 20.15
C PHE A 103 -26.99 -21.80 20.21
N VAL A 104 -26.23 -22.62 19.47
CA VAL A 104 -24.78 -22.45 19.33
C VAL A 104 -24.45 -21.10 18.69
N GLU A 105 -25.16 -20.69 17.64
CA GLU A 105 -24.94 -19.40 16.97
C GLU A 105 -25.23 -18.20 17.90
N SER A 106 -26.19 -18.34 18.80
CA SER A 106 -26.55 -17.32 19.78
C SER A 106 -25.52 -17.22 20.90
N LEU A 107 -25.08 -18.36 21.44
CA LEU A 107 -23.96 -18.40 22.40
C LEU A 107 -22.68 -17.80 21.81
N LEU A 108 -22.39 -18.11 20.55
CA LEU A 108 -21.21 -17.61 19.84
C LEU A 108 -21.25 -16.12 19.50
N SER A 109 -22.44 -15.50 19.59
CA SER A 109 -22.63 -14.07 19.33
C SER A 109 -22.52 -13.22 20.61
N ILE A 110 -22.30 -13.85 21.77
CA ILE A 110 -22.10 -13.14 23.04
C ILE A 110 -20.76 -12.38 23.00
N ARG A 111 -20.76 -11.12 23.46
CA ARG A 111 -19.53 -10.34 23.67
C ARG A 111 -18.79 -10.82 24.92
N TRP A 112 -17.78 -11.66 24.72
CA TRP A 112 -16.96 -12.27 25.78
C TRP A 112 -15.58 -11.61 25.96
N VAL A 113 -15.11 -10.84 24.97
CA VAL A 113 -13.69 -10.45 24.86
C VAL A 113 -13.27 -9.37 25.87
N ASP A 114 -14.21 -8.53 26.32
CA ASP A 114 -13.99 -7.44 27.30
C ASP A 114 -14.28 -7.85 28.76
N ARG A 115 -14.58 -9.14 29.01
CA ARG A 115 -15.01 -9.65 30.32
C ARG A 115 -13.82 -10.11 31.17
N SER A 116 -14.10 -10.43 32.43
CA SER A 116 -13.09 -10.96 33.36
C SER A 116 -12.37 -12.20 32.82
N LEU A 117 -11.09 -12.36 33.20
CA LEU A 117 -10.20 -13.42 32.71
C LEU A 117 -10.76 -14.84 32.95
N ASP A 118 -11.56 -15.03 34.00
CA ASP A 118 -12.15 -16.32 34.34
C ASP A 118 -13.27 -16.71 33.37
N VAL A 119 -14.16 -15.77 33.04
CA VAL A 119 -15.23 -15.95 32.04
C VAL A 119 -14.63 -16.18 30.66
N VAL A 120 -13.56 -15.44 30.32
CA VAL A 120 -12.83 -15.66 29.07
C VAL A 120 -12.31 -17.10 29.02
N LYS A 121 -11.60 -17.59 30.03
CA LYS A 121 -11.07 -18.96 30.06
C LYS A 121 -12.17 -20.03 29.96
N GLN A 122 -13.29 -19.86 30.65
CA GLN A 122 -14.44 -20.77 30.53
C GLN A 122 -14.98 -20.80 29.10
N TYR A 123 -15.13 -19.62 28.48
CA TYR A 123 -15.58 -19.52 27.10
C TYR A 123 -14.59 -20.15 26.12
N GLN A 124 -13.28 -19.92 26.30
CA GLN A 124 -12.23 -20.56 25.51
C GLN A 124 -12.30 -22.09 25.62
N GLY A 125 -12.47 -22.62 26.84
CA GLY A 125 -12.64 -24.05 27.09
C GLY A 125 -13.88 -24.63 26.42
N PHE A 126 -15.01 -23.93 26.53
CA PHE A 126 -16.25 -24.30 25.84
C PHE A 126 -16.06 -24.39 24.31
N LEU A 127 -15.41 -23.40 23.69
CA LEU A 127 -15.16 -23.41 22.23
C LEU A 127 -14.31 -24.61 21.80
N VAL A 128 -13.25 -24.91 22.55
CA VAL A 128 -12.35 -26.04 22.25
C VAL A 128 -13.09 -27.37 22.40
N ASN A 129 -13.86 -27.54 23.47
CA ASN A 129 -14.64 -28.75 23.70
C ASN A 129 -15.75 -28.93 22.65
N LEU A 130 -16.44 -27.84 22.28
CA LEU A 130 -17.50 -27.84 21.26
C LEU A 130 -16.96 -28.27 19.89
N ILE A 131 -15.85 -27.69 19.44
CA ILE A 131 -15.25 -28.03 18.15
C ILE A 131 -14.72 -29.47 18.17
N SER A 132 -14.11 -29.90 19.28
CA SER A 132 -13.58 -31.25 19.43
C SER A 132 -14.68 -32.32 19.37
N ALA A 133 -15.86 -32.03 19.91
CA ALA A 133 -17.02 -32.93 19.86
C ALA A 133 -17.78 -32.85 18.53
N HIS A 134 -17.99 -31.64 18.00
CA HIS A 134 -18.85 -31.39 16.85
C HIS A 134 -18.18 -30.46 15.82
N ASN A 135 -17.41 -31.06 14.91
CA ASN A 135 -16.74 -30.37 13.81
C ASN A 135 -17.69 -29.59 12.86
N VAL A 136 -19.00 -29.90 12.87
CA VAL A 136 -20.03 -29.21 12.08
C VAL A 136 -20.07 -27.71 12.39
N HIS A 137 -19.79 -27.33 13.63
CA HIS A 137 -19.82 -25.93 14.06
C HIS A 137 -18.49 -25.20 13.83
N ALA A 138 -17.42 -25.90 13.45
CA ALA A 138 -16.07 -25.32 13.31
C ALA A 138 -16.05 -24.13 12.33
N LYS A 139 -16.74 -24.22 11.18
CA LYS A 139 -16.82 -23.12 10.21
C LYS A 139 -17.43 -21.87 10.84
N PHE A 140 -18.53 -22.02 11.58
CA PHE A 140 -19.24 -20.89 12.17
C PHE A 140 -18.44 -20.26 13.32
N VAL A 141 -17.80 -21.08 14.16
CA VAL A 141 -16.92 -20.60 15.24
C VAL A 141 -15.76 -19.80 14.66
N ILE A 142 -15.07 -20.34 13.65
CA ILE A 142 -13.95 -19.65 12.99
C ILE A 142 -14.42 -18.36 12.32
N ASP A 143 -15.55 -18.38 11.61
CA ASP A 143 -16.13 -17.18 11.00
C ASP A 143 -16.44 -16.12 12.06
N LYS A 144 -16.94 -16.49 13.24
CA LYS A 144 -17.17 -15.55 14.35
C LYS A 144 -15.88 -15.04 14.98
N LEU A 145 -14.86 -15.89 15.15
CA LEU A 145 -13.55 -15.48 15.66
C LEU A 145 -12.87 -14.49 14.72
N VAL A 146 -12.96 -14.70 13.40
CA VAL A 146 -12.41 -13.76 12.40
C VAL A 146 -13.22 -12.47 12.34
N ASN A 147 -14.53 -12.50 12.60
CA ASN A 147 -15.31 -11.25 12.69
C ASN A 147 -14.85 -10.38 13.88
N LEU A 148 -14.30 -10.97 14.93
CA LEU A 148 -13.69 -10.23 16.04
C LEU A 148 -12.35 -9.56 15.66
N PHE A 149 -11.79 -9.86 14.49
CA PHE A 149 -10.65 -9.10 13.95
C PHE A 149 -11.10 -7.74 13.40
N LEU A 150 -12.39 -7.41 13.44
CA LEU A 150 -12.90 -6.08 13.12
C LEU A 150 -13.14 -5.33 14.44
N PRO A 151 -12.59 -4.11 14.62
CA PRO A 151 -12.85 -3.31 15.79
C PRO A 151 -14.30 -2.85 15.82
N ASN A 152 -14.80 -2.49 17.01
CA ASN A 152 -16.10 -1.84 17.07
C ASN A 152 -15.98 -0.43 16.48
N LEU A 153 -16.98 0.02 15.72
CA LEU A 153 -16.98 1.33 15.05
C LEU A 153 -16.87 2.54 16.01
N THR A 154 -16.95 2.31 17.32
CA THR A 154 -16.85 3.30 18.40
C THR A 154 -15.48 3.29 19.10
N ASP A 155 -14.59 2.38 18.76
CA ASP A 155 -13.26 2.31 19.37
C ASP A 155 -12.40 3.47 18.85
N PRO A 156 -11.67 4.17 19.73
CA PRO A 156 -10.80 5.27 19.31
C PRO A 156 -9.69 4.75 18.40
N GLU A 157 -9.32 5.55 17.40
CA GLU A 157 -8.16 5.27 16.55
C GLU A 157 -6.91 5.11 17.42
N TRP A 158 -5.99 4.22 17.01
CA TRP A 158 -4.74 4.00 17.72
C TRP A 158 -3.89 5.27 17.65
N PRO A 159 -3.62 5.96 18.78
CA PRO A 159 -2.71 7.10 18.76
C PRO A 159 -1.33 6.61 18.34
N ASP A 160 -0.77 7.24 17.31
CA ASP A 160 0.54 6.94 16.73
C ASP A 160 0.77 5.49 16.24
N GLY A 161 -0.31 4.71 16.05
CA GLY A 161 -0.23 3.31 15.63
C GLY A 161 0.18 2.32 16.73
N GLU A 162 0.18 2.75 17.99
CA GLU A 162 0.43 1.87 19.12
C GLU A 162 -0.87 1.29 19.68
N ILE A 163 -0.87 -0.02 19.88
CA ILE A 163 -2.02 -0.78 20.36
C ILE A 163 -2.30 -0.37 21.80
N THR A 164 -3.52 0.03 22.10
CA THR A 164 -3.94 0.26 23.48
C THR A 164 -3.81 -1.06 24.26
N GLU A 165 -3.30 -1.03 25.49
CA GLU A 165 -3.09 -2.25 26.30
C GLU A 165 -4.36 -3.12 26.45
N LYS A 166 -5.54 -2.48 26.39
CA LYS A 166 -6.85 -3.15 26.35
C LYS A 166 -7.04 -3.97 25.06
N ASP A 167 -6.78 -3.37 23.90
CA ASP A 167 -6.86 -4.02 22.60
C ASP A 167 -5.85 -5.16 22.49
N ARG A 168 -4.67 -4.99 23.09
CA ARG A 168 -3.65 -6.05 23.14
C ARG A 168 -4.14 -7.26 23.93
N GLN A 169 -4.79 -7.06 25.07
CA GLN A 169 -5.34 -8.16 25.86
C GLN A 169 -6.49 -8.88 25.12
N ILE A 170 -7.36 -8.11 24.47
CA ILE A 170 -8.44 -8.62 23.60
C ILE A 170 -7.85 -9.50 22.48
N CYS A 171 -6.85 -9.00 21.77
CA CYS A 171 -6.13 -9.73 20.73
C CYS A 171 -5.56 -11.05 21.27
N LEU A 172 -4.85 -11.01 22.40
CA LEU A 172 -4.25 -12.21 22.99
C LEU A 172 -5.31 -13.25 23.35
N ASN A 173 -6.44 -12.83 23.92
CA ASN A 173 -7.54 -13.73 24.29
C ASN A 173 -8.11 -14.47 23.05
N ILE A 174 -8.23 -13.79 21.91
CA ILE A 174 -8.71 -14.40 20.66
C ILE A 174 -7.67 -15.35 20.08
N HIS A 175 -6.40 -14.90 19.99
CA HIS A 175 -5.34 -15.67 19.34
C HIS A 175 -4.94 -16.93 20.11
N VAL A 176 -5.07 -16.95 21.45
CA VAL A 176 -4.88 -18.18 22.25
C VAL A 176 -5.88 -19.27 21.83
N VAL A 177 -7.15 -18.92 21.64
CA VAL A 177 -8.18 -19.87 21.19
C VAL A 177 -7.85 -20.38 19.81
N ILE A 178 -7.57 -19.47 18.87
CA ILE A 178 -7.28 -19.85 17.48
C ILE A 178 -6.08 -20.80 17.44
N LYS A 179 -5.02 -20.51 18.19
CA LYS A 179 -3.84 -21.40 18.27
C LYS A 179 -4.23 -22.81 18.73
N ILE A 180 -4.97 -22.93 19.83
CA ILE A 180 -5.41 -24.24 20.34
C ILE A 180 -6.29 -24.95 19.30
N LEU A 181 -7.21 -24.24 18.64
CA LEU A 181 -8.09 -24.84 17.63
C LEU A 181 -7.33 -25.34 16.40
N LEU A 182 -6.27 -24.64 15.97
CA LEU A 182 -5.43 -25.07 14.84
C LEU A 182 -4.57 -26.29 15.17
N ASP A 183 -4.21 -26.46 16.44
CA ASP A 183 -3.45 -27.62 16.93
C ASP A 183 -4.35 -28.85 17.12
N VAL A 184 -5.57 -28.65 17.65
CA VAL A 184 -6.51 -29.75 17.93
C VAL A 184 -7.22 -30.25 16.66
N VAL A 185 -7.65 -29.36 15.76
CA VAL A 185 -8.42 -29.74 14.57
C VAL A 185 -7.76 -29.23 13.29
N PRO A 186 -7.18 -30.12 12.46
CA PRO A 186 -6.50 -29.74 11.22
C PRO A 186 -7.38 -28.99 10.22
N ILE A 187 -8.69 -29.31 10.14
CA ILE A 187 -9.63 -28.67 9.19
C ILE A 187 -9.80 -27.17 9.46
N CYS A 188 -9.56 -26.73 10.71
CA CYS A 188 -9.63 -25.32 11.08
C CYS A 188 -8.58 -24.48 10.33
N LYS A 189 -7.50 -25.09 9.83
CA LYS A 189 -6.46 -24.38 9.07
C LYS A 189 -7.02 -23.80 7.75
N ASP A 190 -7.67 -24.64 6.96
CA ASP A 190 -8.26 -24.22 5.68
C ASP A 190 -9.46 -23.30 5.90
N LEU A 191 -10.29 -23.59 6.90
CA LEU A 191 -11.44 -22.75 7.24
C LEU A 191 -11.02 -21.35 7.69
N LEU A 192 -9.94 -21.24 8.48
CA LEU A 192 -9.42 -19.95 8.93
C LEU A 192 -8.91 -19.13 7.77
N LEU A 193 -8.12 -19.72 6.86
CA LEU A 193 -7.61 -19.01 5.70
C LEU A 193 -8.73 -18.52 4.77
N GLN A 194 -9.76 -19.35 4.55
CA GLN A 194 -10.94 -18.97 3.77
C GLN A 194 -11.71 -17.83 4.43
N SER A 195 -11.88 -17.90 5.75
CA SER A 195 -12.60 -16.89 6.52
C SER A 195 -11.86 -15.55 6.52
N ILE A 196 -10.53 -15.56 6.73
CA ILE A 196 -9.67 -14.38 6.65
C ILE A 196 -9.77 -13.72 5.26
N THR A 197 -9.73 -14.52 4.20
CA THR A 197 -9.81 -14.01 2.82
C THR A 197 -11.18 -13.38 2.53
N ARG A 198 -12.26 -14.00 3.02
CA ARG A 198 -13.64 -13.57 2.77
C ARG A 198 -14.03 -12.33 3.58
N GLN A 199 -13.58 -12.23 4.82
CA GLN A 199 -13.96 -11.17 5.76
C GLN A 199 -12.98 -9.99 5.76
N TYR A 200 -11.94 -10.03 4.92
CA TYR A 200 -10.99 -8.92 4.79
C TYR A 200 -11.72 -7.61 4.48
N PRO A 201 -11.47 -6.52 5.25
CA PRO A 201 -12.15 -5.25 5.07
C PRO A 201 -12.13 -4.72 3.64
N TYR A 202 -13.21 -4.08 3.22
CA TYR A 202 -13.24 -3.36 1.94
C TYR A 202 -12.27 -2.16 2.00
N TYR A 203 -11.55 -1.86 0.93
CA TYR A 203 -10.46 -0.87 0.94
C TYR A 203 -10.88 0.55 1.36
N ASN A 204 -12.17 0.90 1.22
CA ASN A 204 -12.75 2.18 1.64
C ASN A 204 -13.26 2.19 3.10
N ARG A 205 -12.90 1.20 3.92
CA ARG A 205 -13.19 1.20 5.36
C ARG A 205 -12.18 2.09 6.10
N PRO A 206 -12.53 2.61 7.30
CA PRO A 206 -11.65 3.52 8.04
C PRO A 206 -10.29 2.89 8.34
N THR A 207 -9.27 3.74 8.48
CA THR A 207 -7.87 3.38 8.72
C THR A 207 -7.72 2.38 9.86
N HIS A 208 -8.36 2.66 11.00
CA HIS A 208 -8.29 1.79 12.18
C HIS A 208 -8.79 0.37 11.90
N THR A 209 -9.84 0.20 11.10
CA THR A 209 -10.33 -1.15 10.74
C THR A 209 -9.33 -1.92 9.88
N GLN A 210 -8.62 -1.25 8.97
CA GLN A 210 -7.59 -1.90 8.15
C GLN A 210 -6.37 -2.29 9.00
N GLU A 211 -5.89 -1.34 9.81
CA GLU A 211 -4.72 -1.51 10.68
C GLU A 211 -4.95 -2.63 11.71
N TYR A 212 -6.12 -2.63 12.36
CA TYR A 212 -6.51 -3.64 13.34
C TYR A 212 -6.61 -5.04 12.73
N TYR A 213 -7.24 -5.18 11.56
CA TYR A 213 -7.38 -6.46 10.87
C TYR A 213 -6.03 -7.00 10.39
N LEU A 214 -5.18 -6.12 9.83
CA LEU A 214 -3.83 -6.49 9.41
C LEU A 214 -2.98 -6.95 10.60
N HIS A 215 -3.05 -6.25 11.74
CA HIS A 215 -2.34 -6.65 12.95
C HIS A 215 -2.73 -8.06 13.42
N HIS A 216 -4.03 -8.39 13.43
CA HIS A 216 -4.51 -9.74 13.74
C HIS A 216 -3.91 -10.77 12.80
N ILE A 217 -3.99 -10.54 11.49
CA ILE A 217 -3.42 -11.47 10.50
C ILE A 217 -1.91 -11.67 10.71
N LEU A 218 -1.15 -10.60 10.98
CA LEU A 218 0.29 -10.69 11.23
C LEU A 218 0.60 -11.48 12.51
N MET A 219 -0.24 -11.39 13.54
CA MET A 219 -0.14 -12.26 14.72
C MET A 219 -0.42 -13.73 14.41
N VAL A 220 -1.34 -14.04 13.49
CA VAL A 220 -1.56 -15.43 13.04
C VAL A 220 -0.28 -16.04 12.48
N LEU A 221 0.49 -15.27 11.73
CA LEU A 221 1.75 -15.72 11.14
C LEU A 221 2.83 -16.09 12.17
N ALA A 222 2.75 -15.55 13.39
CA ALA A 222 3.73 -15.81 14.45
C ALA A 222 3.63 -17.24 15.00
N TYR A 223 2.42 -17.79 15.14
CA TYR A 223 2.22 -19.17 15.59
C TYR A 223 1.95 -20.16 14.47
N GLN A 224 1.49 -19.72 13.29
CA GLN A 224 1.26 -20.59 12.14
C GLN A 224 1.99 -20.09 10.88
N PRO A 225 3.29 -20.44 10.71
CA PRO A 225 4.09 -19.99 9.57
C PRO A 225 3.64 -20.53 8.21
N SER A 226 2.85 -21.61 8.17
CA SER A 226 2.37 -22.22 6.92
C SER A 226 1.48 -21.29 6.10
N PHE A 227 0.86 -20.28 6.74
CA PHE A 227 0.00 -19.32 6.06
C PHE A 227 0.74 -18.14 5.44
N LYS A 228 2.06 -18.00 5.69
CA LYS A 228 2.87 -16.90 5.13
C LYS A 228 2.64 -16.67 3.62
N PRO A 229 2.72 -17.66 2.72
CA PRO A 229 2.54 -17.40 1.28
C PRO A 229 1.17 -16.84 0.92
N ASP A 230 0.09 -17.43 1.44
CA ASP A 230 -1.29 -17.03 1.10
C ASP A 230 -1.66 -15.67 1.72
N ILE A 231 -1.21 -15.43 2.94
CA ILE A 231 -1.46 -14.17 3.64
C ILE A 231 -0.68 -13.02 3.00
N PHE A 232 0.61 -13.19 2.66
CA PHE A 232 1.35 -12.13 1.97
C PHE A 232 0.75 -11.83 0.60
N HIS A 233 0.32 -12.86 -0.13
CA HIS A 233 -0.40 -12.66 -1.38
C HIS A 233 -1.70 -11.85 -1.16
N LEU A 234 -2.52 -12.22 -0.16
CA LEU A 234 -3.75 -11.49 0.16
C LEU A 234 -3.48 -10.03 0.54
N VAL A 235 -2.54 -9.80 1.47
CA VAL A 235 -2.19 -8.45 1.96
C VAL A 235 -1.68 -7.59 0.81
N LEU A 236 -0.76 -8.09 -0.02
CA LEU A 236 -0.26 -7.32 -1.17
C LEU A 236 -1.34 -7.03 -2.20
N VAL A 237 -2.26 -7.96 -2.49
CA VAL A 237 -3.41 -7.69 -3.38
C VAL A 237 -4.28 -6.56 -2.85
N LYS A 238 -4.47 -6.47 -1.53
CA LYS A 238 -5.28 -5.44 -0.89
C LYS A 238 -4.55 -4.09 -0.84
N LEU A 239 -3.26 -4.09 -0.50
CA LEU A 239 -2.42 -2.89 -0.50
C LEU A 239 -2.32 -2.27 -1.89
N ILE A 240 -2.10 -3.08 -2.93
CA ILE A 240 -2.09 -2.56 -4.32
C ILE A 240 -3.44 -1.91 -4.67
N LYS A 241 -4.57 -2.50 -4.27
CA LYS A 241 -5.88 -1.89 -4.53
C LYS A 241 -6.04 -0.55 -3.82
N MET A 242 -5.46 -0.37 -2.64
CA MET A 242 -5.44 0.92 -1.96
C MET A 242 -4.50 1.89 -2.68
N ASP A 243 -3.28 1.46 -3.02
CA ASP A 243 -2.22 2.23 -3.67
C ASP A 243 -2.64 2.78 -5.04
N VAL A 244 -3.25 1.94 -5.90
CA VAL A 244 -3.76 2.37 -7.22
C VAL A 244 -4.88 3.42 -7.09
N ASN A 245 -5.64 3.39 -5.99
CA ASN A 245 -6.72 4.34 -5.73
C ASN A 245 -6.26 5.59 -4.94
N ALA A 246 -5.03 5.59 -4.43
CA ALA A 246 -4.38 6.70 -3.71
C ALA A 246 -3.08 7.11 -4.45
N PRO A 247 -3.20 7.71 -5.65
CA PRO A 247 -2.03 8.09 -6.43
C PRO A 247 -1.21 9.16 -5.71
N LYS A 248 0.11 9.12 -5.93
CA LYS A 248 1.09 9.98 -5.27
C LYS A 248 0.79 11.47 -5.41
N GLU A 249 0.27 11.90 -6.55
CA GLU A 249 -0.02 13.30 -6.84
C GLU A 249 -1.08 13.86 -5.89
N VAL A 250 -2.09 13.06 -5.56
CA VAL A 250 -3.19 13.49 -4.68
C VAL A 250 -2.68 13.64 -3.24
N ILE A 251 -1.90 12.67 -2.76
CA ILE A 251 -1.32 12.71 -1.42
C ILE A 251 -0.37 13.92 -1.29
N THR A 252 0.45 14.18 -2.31
CA THR A 252 1.41 15.29 -2.28
C THR A 252 0.70 16.65 -2.32
N GLN A 253 -0.37 16.79 -3.10
CA GLN A 253 -1.15 18.03 -3.17
C GLN A 253 -1.79 18.38 -1.83
N GLU A 254 -2.39 17.40 -1.16
CA GLU A 254 -3.01 17.61 0.16
C GLU A 254 -1.98 17.96 1.23
N MET A 255 -0.79 17.33 1.22
CA MET A 255 0.30 17.70 2.13
C MET A 255 0.75 19.16 1.95
N MET A 256 0.77 19.65 0.70
CA MET A 256 1.10 21.05 0.42
C MET A 256 0.00 22.02 0.86
N GLU A 257 -1.27 21.62 0.76
CA GLU A 257 -2.41 22.41 1.24
C GLU A 257 -2.43 22.53 2.78
N ASP A 258 -2.11 21.45 3.50
CA ASP A 258 -2.03 21.45 4.98
C ASP A 258 -0.83 22.26 5.53
N GLU A 259 0.28 22.36 4.80
CA GLU A 259 1.42 23.21 5.19
C GLU A 259 1.19 24.71 4.93
N THR A 260 0.26 25.07 4.03
CA THR A 260 -0.10 26.48 3.78
C THR A 260 -1.03 27.05 4.86
N ILE A 261 -0.46 27.54 5.96
CA ILE A 261 -1.12 28.17 7.12
C ILE A 261 -1.91 29.47 6.80
N PHE A 262 -1.98 29.93 5.55
CA PHE A 262 -2.80 31.08 5.16
C PHE A 262 -3.90 30.65 4.17
N PRO A 263 -5.17 30.52 4.60
CA PRO A 263 -6.26 30.38 3.67
C PRO A 263 -6.44 31.74 2.96
N MET A 264 -5.89 31.89 1.76
CA MET A 264 -6.41 32.89 0.83
C MET A 264 -7.77 32.36 0.36
N GLU A 265 -8.85 33.01 0.80
CA GLU A 265 -10.17 32.85 0.19
C GLU A 265 -10.07 33.31 -1.27
N ASP A 266 -9.68 32.41 -2.17
CA ASP A 266 -9.72 32.66 -3.60
C ASP A 266 -11.03 32.12 -4.17
N ASP A 267 -11.92 33.05 -4.48
CA ASP A 267 -13.31 32.84 -4.90
C ASP A 267 -13.38 32.42 -6.38
N ALA A 268 -12.62 31.39 -6.77
CA ALA A 268 -12.50 30.90 -8.14
C ALA A 268 -13.11 29.51 -8.30
N LYS A 269 -14.42 29.48 -8.56
CA LYS A 269 -15.13 28.30 -9.09
C LYS A 269 -14.59 27.90 -10.47
N SER A 270 -13.65 26.95 -10.53
CA SER A 270 -13.43 26.05 -11.68
C SER A 270 -12.40 25.00 -11.24
N THR A 271 -12.64 23.69 -11.13
CA THR A 271 -13.33 22.80 -12.06
C THR A 271 -13.70 21.56 -11.23
N LYS A 272 -14.95 21.46 -10.77
CA LYS A 272 -15.47 20.19 -10.24
C LYS A 272 -15.60 19.23 -11.41
N THR A 273 -14.56 18.41 -11.63
CA THR A 273 -14.70 17.21 -12.43
C THR A 273 -15.87 16.40 -11.88
N ILE A 274 -16.66 15.88 -12.80
CA ILE A 274 -17.93 15.19 -12.54
C ILE A 274 -17.64 13.92 -11.73
N SER A 275 -17.61 14.04 -10.41
CA SER A 275 -17.63 12.92 -9.47
C SER A 275 -19.06 12.42 -9.41
N THR A 276 -19.32 11.30 -10.09
CA THR A 276 -20.57 10.53 -9.92
C THR A 276 -20.78 10.23 -8.44
N SER A 277 -21.94 10.64 -7.95
CA SER A 277 -22.39 10.76 -6.56
C SER A 277 -22.57 9.44 -5.77
N PHE A 278 -21.82 8.37 -6.07
CA PHE A 278 -22.02 7.06 -5.43
C PHE A 278 -20.80 6.44 -4.73
N THR A 279 -19.62 7.06 -4.77
CA THR A 279 -18.50 6.69 -3.87
C THR A 279 -17.66 7.93 -3.55
N ASN A 280 -18.06 8.71 -2.54
CA ASN A 280 -17.18 9.71 -1.94
C ASN A 280 -16.07 8.98 -1.16
N VAL A 281 -15.05 8.50 -1.87
CA VAL A 281 -13.81 8.01 -1.27
C VAL A 281 -12.93 9.23 -1.07
N ASN A 282 -12.73 9.66 0.17
CA ASN A 282 -11.68 10.62 0.50
C ASN A 282 -10.34 9.94 0.21
N ARG A 283 -9.63 10.43 -0.81
CA ARG A 283 -8.36 9.83 -1.24
C ARG A 283 -7.25 10.07 -0.22
N SER A 284 -7.34 11.16 0.54
CA SER A 284 -6.54 11.46 1.75
C SER A 284 -6.57 10.31 2.76
N ASP A 285 -7.78 9.93 3.18
CA ASP A 285 -8.02 8.95 4.23
C ASP A 285 -7.51 7.57 3.79
N LEU A 286 -7.59 7.28 2.49
CA LEU A 286 -7.03 6.08 1.90
C LEU A 286 -5.49 6.07 1.93
N GLY A 287 -4.85 7.23 1.69
CA GLY A 287 -3.41 7.40 1.82
C GLY A 287 -2.93 7.16 3.26
N VAL A 288 -3.63 7.71 4.25
CA VAL A 288 -3.34 7.49 5.68
C VAL A 288 -3.54 6.02 6.06
N ALA A 289 -4.61 5.38 5.57
CA ALA A 289 -4.84 3.95 5.78
C ALA A 289 -3.75 3.07 5.15
N LEU A 290 -3.29 3.42 3.95
CA LEU A 290 -2.20 2.74 3.27
C LEU A 290 -0.89 2.90 4.06
N ASP A 291 -0.61 4.09 4.56
CA ASP A 291 0.59 4.39 5.36
C ASP A 291 0.66 3.54 6.63
N ALA A 292 -0.44 3.48 7.39
CA ALA A 292 -0.55 2.66 8.59
C ALA A 292 -0.32 1.16 8.28
N CYS A 293 -0.94 0.65 7.20
CA CYS A 293 -0.79 -0.74 6.82
C CYS A 293 0.63 -1.07 6.32
N MET A 294 1.25 -0.16 5.58
CA MET A 294 2.64 -0.29 5.13
C MET A 294 3.61 -0.27 6.31
N ASP A 295 3.40 0.61 7.30
CA ASP A 295 4.22 0.67 8.51
C ASP A 295 4.17 -0.64 9.31
N LEU A 296 2.97 -1.22 9.49
CA LEU A 296 2.80 -2.52 10.14
C LEU A 296 3.52 -3.65 9.39
N LEU A 297 3.37 -3.70 8.06
CA LEU A 297 4.00 -4.75 7.25
C LEU A 297 5.53 -4.64 7.26
N LEU A 298 6.06 -3.42 7.14
CA LEU A 298 7.50 -3.15 7.22
C LEU A 298 8.04 -3.44 8.63
N GLY A 299 7.30 -3.06 9.67
CA GLY A 299 7.62 -3.37 11.06
C GLY A 299 7.67 -4.87 11.32
N TYR A 300 6.73 -5.64 10.77
CA TYR A 300 6.73 -7.10 10.84
C TYR A 300 7.95 -7.71 10.16
N ILE A 301 8.31 -7.24 8.96
CA ILE A 301 9.51 -7.68 8.23
C ILE A 301 10.76 -7.44 9.06
N SER A 302 10.93 -6.23 9.60
CA SER A 302 12.07 -5.91 10.45
C SER A 302 12.11 -6.81 11.69
N LYS A 303 10.97 -7.06 12.35
CA LYS A 303 10.89 -7.88 13.58
C LYS A 303 11.18 -9.36 13.34
N GLU A 304 10.73 -9.93 12.23
CA GLU A 304 10.98 -11.35 11.91
C GLU A 304 12.41 -11.60 11.43
N CYS A 305 12.99 -10.63 10.72
CA CYS A 305 14.31 -10.76 10.12
C CYS A 305 15.45 -10.32 11.03
N LEU A 306 15.24 -9.33 11.91
CA LEU A 306 16.28 -8.83 12.81
C LEU A 306 16.24 -9.58 14.14
N THR A 307 17.40 -10.07 14.56
CA THR A 307 17.61 -10.67 15.88
C THR A 307 17.71 -9.55 16.93
N GLN A 308 17.62 -9.90 18.23
CA GLN A 308 17.75 -8.94 19.33
C GLN A 308 19.06 -8.13 19.30
N ASP A 309 20.11 -8.68 18.69
CA ASP A 309 21.43 -8.05 18.52
C ASP A 309 21.52 -7.14 17.28
N GLY A 310 20.42 -6.92 16.54
CA GLY A 310 20.40 -6.16 15.29
C GLY A 310 20.99 -6.89 14.08
N SER A 311 21.47 -8.12 14.26
CA SER A 311 21.94 -8.97 13.15
C SER A 311 20.77 -9.64 12.44
N ALA A 312 20.78 -9.71 11.12
CA ALA A 312 19.70 -10.34 10.37
C ALA A 312 19.85 -11.88 10.33
N ASP A 313 18.83 -12.61 10.80
CA ASP A 313 18.75 -14.07 10.74
C ASP A 313 18.61 -14.51 9.27
N TRP A 314 19.62 -15.23 8.77
CA TRP A 314 19.67 -15.60 7.35
C TRP A 314 18.54 -16.53 6.93
N GLU A 315 18.24 -17.56 7.72
CA GLU A 315 17.26 -18.57 7.33
C GLU A 315 15.84 -17.99 7.31
N LYS A 316 15.48 -17.21 8.33
CA LYS A 316 14.19 -16.51 8.37
C LYS A 316 14.06 -15.48 7.25
N THR A 317 15.11 -14.68 7.02
CA THR A 317 15.13 -13.68 5.94
C THR A 317 14.99 -14.33 4.57
N LYS A 318 15.70 -15.44 4.32
CA LYS A 318 15.63 -16.19 3.07
C LYS A 318 14.24 -16.77 2.84
N ASN A 319 13.65 -17.41 3.85
CA ASN A 319 12.29 -17.96 3.76
C ASN A 319 11.26 -16.85 3.51
N LEU A 320 11.35 -15.74 4.24
CA LEU A 320 10.46 -14.60 4.04
C LEU A 320 10.61 -13.98 2.64
N TYR A 321 11.84 -13.85 2.16
CA TYR A 321 12.14 -13.39 0.81
C TYR A 321 11.48 -14.27 -0.25
N HIS A 322 11.55 -15.60 -0.15
CA HIS A 322 10.92 -16.49 -1.13
C HIS A 322 9.39 -16.36 -1.16
N HIS A 323 8.75 -16.21 0.01
CA HIS A 323 7.31 -15.99 0.08
C HIS A 323 6.91 -14.64 -0.54
N LEU A 324 7.61 -13.56 -0.18
CA LEU A 324 7.37 -12.23 -0.72
C LEU A 324 7.68 -12.13 -2.22
N LEU A 325 8.73 -12.78 -2.69
CA LEU A 325 9.09 -12.82 -4.11
C LEU A 325 8.00 -13.50 -4.96
N THR A 326 7.43 -14.59 -4.45
CA THR A 326 6.33 -15.30 -5.12
C THR A 326 5.08 -14.41 -5.23
N ALA A 327 4.78 -13.65 -4.18
CA ALA A 327 3.67 -12.70 -4.19
C ALA A 327 3.98 -11.48 -5.08
N PHE A 328 5.21 -10.97 -5.06
CA PHE A 328 5.67 -9.89 -5.94
C PHE A 328 5.46 -10.23 -7.42
N ASP A 329 5.89 -11.43 -7.84
CA ASP A 329 5.76 -11.88 -9.23
C ASP A 329 4.30 -11.99 -9.70
N LYS A 330 3.38 -12.35 -8.80
CA LYS A 330 1.96 -12.53 -9.10
C LYS A 330 1.15 -11.24 -9.04
N VAL A 331 1.57 -10.29 -8.19
CA VAL A 331 0.72 -9.17 -7.76
C VAL A 331 1.36 -7.82 -8.10
N ILE A 332 2.60 -7.58 -7.65
CA ILE A 332 3.28 -6.28 -7.83
C ILE A 332 3.80 -6.12 -9.27
N LEU A 333 4.57 -7.09 -9.77
CA LEU A 333 5.18 -7.02 -11.10
C LEU A 333 4.19 -6.79 -12.26
N PRO A 334 3.01 -7.45 -12.31
CA PRO A 334 2.04 -7.21 -13.36
C PRO A 334 1.19 -5.95 -13.16
N THR A 335 1.24 -5.32 -11.98
CA THR A 335 0.44 -4.11 -11.72
C THR A 335 1.18 -2.86 -12.17
N TYR A 336 0.54 -2.09 -13.05
CA TYR A 336 1.05 -0.80 -13.50
C TYR A 336 0.67 0.32 -12.51
N ASN A 337 1.55 1.30 -12.31
CA ASN A 337 1.31 2.54 -11.57
C ASN A 337 1.05 2.40 -10.05
N SER A 338 1.72 1.45 -9.40
CA SER A 338 1.79 1.34 -7.93
C SER A 338 2.88 2.28 -7.40
N HIS A 339 2.70 2.99 -6.28
CA HIS A 339 3.70 3.97 -5.81
C HIS A 339 4.37 3.59 -4.49
N HIS A 340 3.70 2.79 -3.66
CA HIS A 340 4.13 2.56 -2.29
C HIS A 340 4.37 1.08 -2.01
N THR A 341 3.51 0.19 -2.51
CA THR A 341 3.50 -1.24 -2.15
C THR A 341 4.80 -1.96 -2.53
N GLN A 342 5.45 -1.56 -3.62
CA GLN A 342 6.75 -2.10 -4.05
C GLN A 342 7.87 -1.89 -3.03
N PHE A 343 7.77 -0.89 -2.14
CA PHE A 343 8.79 -0.64 -1.12
C PHE A 343 8.89 -1.76 -0.09
N VAL A 344 7.92 -2.68 -0.02
CA VAL A 344 8.05 -3.94 0.72
C VAL A 344 9.27 -4.75 0.24
N MET A 345 9.46 -4.86 -1.08
CA MET A 345 10.63 -5.55 -1.64
C MET A 345 11.91 -4.73 -1.48
N PHE A 346 11.82 -3.39 -1.52
CA PHE A 346 12.96 -2.50 -1.25
C PHE A 346 13.49 -2.69 0.16
N ALA A 347 12.59 -2.70 1.16
CA ALA A 347 12.95 -2.93 2.55
C ALA A 347 13.57 -4.31 2.78
N MET A 348 13.04 -5.36 2.14
CA MET A 348 13.66 -6.69 2.17
C MET A 348 15.08 -6.69 1.60
N CYS A 349 15.33 -5.97 0.49
CA CYS A 349 16.64 -5.86 -0.12
C CYS A 349 17.63 -5.11 0.80
N ALA A 350 17.15 -4.09 1.53
CA ALA A 350 17.97 -3.29 2.45
C ALA A 350 18.53 -4.11 3.64
N LEU A 351 17.90 -5.22 4.02
CA LEU A 351 18.32 -6.05 5.15
C LEU A 351 19.67 -6.73 4.94
N LYS A 352 19.94 -7.27 3.75
CA LYS A 352 21.20 -7.96 3.41
C LYS A 352 21.56 -7.81 1.92
N PRO A 353 22.85 -7.60 1.60
CA PRO A 353 23.33 -7.54 0.21
C PRO A 353 22.99 -8.80 -0.61
N ALA A 354 23.06 -9.99 -0.01
CA ALA A 354 22.73 -11.24 -0.68
C ALA A 354 21.26 -11.29 -1.18
N VAL A 355 20.34 -10.66 -0.45
CA VAL A 355 18.93 -10.56 -0.86
C VAL A 355 18.80 -9.62 -2.07
N THR A 356 19.51 -8.49 -2.04
CA THR A 356 19.57 -7.54 -3.17
C THR A 356 20.09 -8.23 -4.43
N GLU A 357 21.22 -8.93 -4.35
CA GLU A 357 21.81 -9.65 -5.49
C GLU A 357 20.88 -10.75 -6.02
N ALA A 358 20.24 -11.51 -5.13
CA ALA A 358 19.27 -12.53 -5.51
C ALA A 358 18.06 -11.93 -6.23
N PHE A 359 17.56 -10.77 -5.77
CA PHE A 359 16.42 -10.08 -6.38
C PHE A 359 16.77 -9.50 -7.75
N LEU A 360 17.94 -8.85 -7.88
CA LEU A 360 18.45 -8.36 -9.16
C LEU A 360 18.65 -9.49 -10.17
N SER A 361 19.22 -10.63 -9.74
CA SER A 361 19.38 -11.81 -10.59
C SER A 361 18.05 -12.39 -11.05
N HIS A 362 17.04 -12.44 -10.17
CA HIS A 362 15.69 -12.90 -10.49
C HIS A 362 15.03 -12.01 -11.55
N LEU A 363 15.06 -10.70 -11.36
CA LEU A 363 14.51 -9.75 -12.33
C LEU A 363 15.26 -9.82 -13.68
N TRP A 364 16.59 -9.91 -13.65
CA TRP A 364 17.40 -9.98 -14.86
C TRP A 364 17.11 -11.24 -15.69
N LYS A 365 16.90 -12.39 -15.03
CA LYS A 365 16.44 -13.61 -15.70
C LYS A 365 15.11 -13.43 -16.42
N LYS A 366 14.18 -12.65 -15.86
CA LYS A 366 12.91 -12.33 -16.54
C LYS A 366 13.14 -11.42 -17.75
N VAL A 367 13.99 -10.40 -17.63
CA VAL A 367 14.33 -9.49 -18.74
C VAL A 367 14.89 -10.26 -19.94
N CYS A 368 15.81 -11.19 -19.70
CA CYS A 368 16.45 -11.98 -20.75
C CYS A 368 15.56 -13.07 -21.36
N ASN A 369 14.48 -13.49 -20.68
CA ASN A 369 13.68 -14.63 -21.11
C ASN A 369 12.68 -14.23 -22.22
N PRO A 370 12.80 -14.78 -23.45
CA PRO A 370 11.88 -14.45 -24.54
C PRO A 370 10.45 -14.97 -24.33
N ASN A 371 10.25 -15.95 -23.44
CA ASN A 371 8.93 -16.51 -23.13
C ASN A 371 8.09 -15.61 -22.20
N VAL A 372 8.70 -14.58 -21.60
CA VAL A 372 7.99 -13.61 -20.76
C VAL A 372 7.48 -12.46 -21.64
N ALA A 373 6.24 -12.03 -21.41
CA ALA A 373 5.63 -10.93 -22.15
C ALA A 373 6.51 -9.66 -22.12
N ALA A 374 6.62 -8.96 -23.26
CA ALA A 374 7.47 -7.77 -23.40
C ALA A 374 7.23 -6.73 -22.31
N VAL A 375 5.97 -6.43 -21.99
CA VAL A 375 5.58 -5.48 -20.95
C VAL A 375 6.19 -5.85 -19.58
N LEU A 376 6.11 -7.12 -19.17
CA LEU A 376 6.68 -7.55 -17.89
C LEU A 376 8.21 -7.47 -17.87
N ARG A 377 8.87 -7.70 -19.02
CA ARG A 377 10.33 -7.54 -19.15
C ARG A 377 10.73 -6.07 -19.05
N GLN A 378 9.96 -5.17 -19.65
CA GLN A 378 10.16 -3.71 -19.51
C GLN A 378 9.97 -3.28 -18.05
N THR A 379 8.90 -3.72 -17.39
CA THR A 379 8.68 -3.42 -15.97
C THR A 379 9.81 -3.96 -15.09
N ALA A 380 10.29 -5.18 -15.35
CA ALA A 380 11.39 -5.78 -14.59
C ALA A 380 12.70 -5.00 -14.70
N ILE A 381 13.07 -4.51 -15.89
CA ILE A 381 14.29 -3.70 -16.06
C ILE A 381 14.16 -2.34 -15.38
N THR A 382 12.97 -1.75 -15.37
CA THR A 382 12.70 -0.51 -14.65
C THR A 382 12.81 -0.70 -13.13
N TYR A 383 12.34 -1.82 -12.58
CA TYR A 383 12.56 -2.18 -11.17
C TYR A 383 14.05 -2.30 -10.84
N ILE A 384 14.84 -2.95 -11.71
CA ILE A 384 16.31 -3.04 -11.55
C ILE A 384 16.94 -1.65 -11.52
N ALA A 385 16.65 -0.82 -12.54
CA ALA A 385 17.24 0.51 -12.67
C ALA A 385 16.90 1.41 -11.48
N SER A 386 15.63 1.39 -11.07
CA SER A 386 15.16 2.20 -9.96
C SER A 386 15.75 1.73 -8.61
N LEU A 387 15.83 0.41 -8.36
CA LEU A 387 16.41 -0.13 -7.13
C LEU A 387 17.90 0.21 -7.01
N VAL A 388 18.65 0.03 -8.09
CA VAL A 388 20.10 0.26 -8.11
C VAL A 388 20.43 1.76 -8.03
N ALA A 389 19.59 2.64 -8.60
CA ALA A 389 19.76 4.08 -8.45
C ALA A 389 19.48 4.54 -7.00
N ARG A 390 18.35 4.12 -6.44
CA ARG A 390 17.78 4.65 -5.18
C ARG A 390 18.26 3.93 -3.92
N GLY A 391 18.76 2.71 -4.03
CA GLY A 391 19.24 1.96 -2.87
C GLY A 391 20.57 2.49 -2.35
N GLN A 392 20.60 3.03 -1.14
CA GLN A 392 21.85 3.42 -0.47
C GLN A 392 22.68 2.20 -0.06
N PHE A 393 22.02 1.08 0.22
CA PHE A 393 22.65 -0.21 0.53
C PHE A 393 23.29 -0.91 -0.68
N VAL A 394 23.10 -0.38 -1.90
CA VAL A 394 23.68 -0.97 -3.12
C VAL A 394 25.13 -0.54 -3.25
N SER A 395 26.03 -1.53 -3.18
CA SER A 395 27.47 -1.30 -3.31
C SER A 395 27.86 -0.92 -4.74
N LEU A 396 28.98 -0.20 -4.89
CA LEU A 396 29.53 0.16 -6.20
C LEU A 396 29.85 -1.08 -7.06
N VAL A 397 30.20 -2.21 -6.44
CA VAL A 397 30.46 -3.48 -7.14
C VAL A 397 29.19 -3.98 -7.81
N VAL A 398 28.06 -4.00 -7.08
CA VAL A 398 26.76 -4.43 -7.61
C VAL A 398 26.27 -3.47 -8.70
N LEU A 399 26.43 -2.16 -8.52
CA LEU A 399 26.10 -1.15 -9.52
C LEU A 399 26.86 -1.40 -10.84
N LYS A 400 28.19 -1.51 -10.77
CA LYS A 400 29.03 -1.77 -11.96
C LYS A 400 28.73 -3.12 -12.60
N GLY A 401 28.56 -4.16 -11.79
CA GLY A 401 28.20 -5.50 -12.28
C GLY A 401 26.88 -5.48 -13.04
N THR A 402 25.87 -4.78 -12.52
CA THR A 402 24.56 -4.64 -13.17
C THR A 402 24.68 -3.84 -14.48
N MET A 403 25.41 -2.72 -14.48
CA MET A 403 25.64 -1.93 -15.70
C MET A 403 26.39 -2.72 -16.78
N GLN A 404 27.38 -3.53 -16.40
CA GLN A 404 28.11 -4.38 -17.33
C GLN A 404 27.18 -5.45 -17.93
N GLN A 405 26.36 -6.12 -17.12
CA GLN A 405 25.38 -7.10 -17.60
C GLN A 405 24.40 -6.48 -18.61
N MET A 406 23.92 -5.27 -18.34
CA MET A 406 23.07 -4.53 -19.28
C MET A 406 23.81 -4.22 -20.58
N ALA A 407 25.04 -3.70 -20.50
CA ALA A 407 25.84 -3.35 -21.66
C ALA A 407 26.18 -4.57 -22.54
N ASP A 408 26.59 -5.68 -21.94
CA ASP A 408 26.89 -6.92 -22.65
C ASP A 408 25.67 -7.46 -23.39
N TRP A 409 24.51 -7.41 -22.75
CA TRP A 409 23.25 -7.79 -23.37
C TRP A 409 22.84 -6.86 -24.51
N ILE A 410 22.99 -5.54 -24.34
CA ILE A 410 22.76 -4.53 -25.39
C ILE A 410 23.66 -4.86 -26.60
N HIS A 411 24.98 -4.97 -26.40
CA HIS A 411 25.92 -5.24 -27.49
C HIS A 411 25.66 -6.57 -28.19
N SER A 412 25.28 -7.61 -27.44
CA SER A 412 24.87 -8.90 -28.00
C SER A 412 23.61 -8.78 -28.88
N TYR A 413 22.62 -8.02 -28.40
CA TYR A 413 21.41 -7.74 -29.17
C TYR A 413 21.72 -6.96 -30.46
N MET A 414 22.57 -5.92 -30.37
CA MET A 414 22.99 -5.12 -31.52
C MET A 414 23.68 -5.98 -32.58
N LYS A 415 24.64 -6.81 -32.16
CA LYS A 415 25.36 -7.72 -33.06
C LYS A 415 24.43 -8.67 -33.81
N ASN A 416 23.39 -9.16 -33.14
CA ASN A 416 22.40 -10.05 -33.77
C ASN A 416 21.49 -9.32 -34.77
N GLN A 417 21.25 -8.02 -34.58
CA GLN A 417 20.44 -7.20 -35.49
C GLN A 417 21.25 -6.68 -36.69
N ASP A 418 22.53 -6.35 -36.50
CA ASP A 418 23.42 -5.86 -37.56
C ASP A 418 23.65 -6.89 -38.69
N GLY A 419 23.37 -8.17 -38.42
CA GLY A 419 23.44 -9.25 -39.41
C GLY A 419 22.23 -9.37 -40.34
N LEU A 420 21.16 -8.58 -40.13
CA LEU A 420 19.98 -8.56 -41.01
C LEU A 420 20.09 -7.44 -42.06
N GLU A 421 19.74 -7.75 -43.31
CA GLU A 421 19.75 -6.81 -44.45
C GLU A 421 18.77 -5.63 -44.26
N CYS A 422 17.66 -5.86 -43.55
CA CYS A 422 16.68 -4.85 -43.18
C CYS A 422 16.43 -4.86 -41.66
N VAL A 423 16.63 -3.71 -41.01
CA VAL A 423 16.24 -3.52 -39.61
C VAL A 423 14.72 -3.44 -39.57
N ASN A 424 14.09 -4.28 -38.74
CA ASN A 424 12.66 -4.19 -38.53
C ASN A 424 12.33 -2.81 -37.94
N SER A 425 11.56 -2.01 -38.65
CA SER A 425 11.26 -0.63 -38.24
C SER A 425 10.18 -0.55 -37.15
N ASP A 426 9.57 -1.67 -36.77
CA ASP A 426 8.56 -1.71 -35.70
C ASP A 426 9.23 -1.60 -34.32
N LEU A 427 9.04 -0.44 -33.68
CA LEU A 427 9.52 -0.11 -32.34
C LEU A 427 9.06 -1.11 -31.28
N ARG A 428 7.91 -1.76 -31.47
CA ARG A 428 7.36 -2.75 -30.52
C ARG A 428 8.23 -3.99 -30.42
N VAL A 429 8.90 -4.37 -31.51
CA VAL A 429 9.80 -5.53 -31.56
C VAL A 429 11.06 -5.28 -30.73
N HIS A 430 11.54 -4.04 -30.74
CA HIS A 430 12.74 -3.60 -30.04
C HIS A 430 12.45 -2.93 -28.68
N SER A 431 11.20 -2.99 -28.22
CA SER A 431 10.71 -2.33 -26.98
C SER A 431 11.56 -2.63 -25.74
N VAL A 432 11.92 -3.90 -25.52
CA VAL A 432 12.78 -4.31 -24.39
C VAL A 432 14.21 -3.80 -24.56
N PHE A 433 14.72 -3.79 -25.80
CA PHE A 433 16.05 -3.24 -26.07
C PHE A 433 16.13 -1.77 -25.67
N TYR A 434 15.15 -0.96 -26.08
CA TYR A 434 15.08 0.44 -25.69
C TYR A 434 14.94 0.62 -24.18
N SER A 435 14.16 -0.21 -23.49
CA SER A 435 14.02 -0.14 -22.03
C SER A 435 15.33 -0.46 -21.29
N VAL A 436 16.14 -1.41 -21.80
CA VAL A 436 17.47 -1.71 -21.23
C VAL A 436 18.45 -0.56 -21.50
N CYS A 437 18.42 0.06 -22.68
CA CYS A 437 19.19 1.26 -22.95
C CYS A 437 18.79 2.43 -22.02
N GLN A 438 17.49 2.68 -21.86
CA GLN A 438 16.98 3.72 -20.96
C GLN A 438 17.42 3.48 -19.51
N ALA A 439 17.35 2.23 -19.03
CA ALA A 439 17.82 1.85 -17.71
C ALA A 439 19.32 2.14 -17.51
N LEU A 440 20.16 1.80 -18.49
CA LEU A 440 21.59 2.07 -18.44
C LEU A 440 21.88 3.58 -18.43
N PHE A 441 21.19 4.35 -19.28
CA PHE A 441 21.34 5.81 -19.34
C PHE A 441 20.87 6.48 -18.04
N TYR A 442 19.75 6.03 -17.48
CA TYR A 442 19.24 6.48 -16.20
C TYR A 442 20.22 6.21 -15.07
N LEU A 443 20.76 4.99 -14.96
CA LEU A 443 21.75 4.65 -13.93
C LEU A 443 23.01 5.51 -14.04
N LEU A 444 23.51 5.73 -15.27
CA LEU A 444 24.66 6.59 -15.47
C LEU A 444 24.35 8.04 -15.07
N ALA A 445 23.21 8.58 -15.49
CA ALA A 445 22.80 9.94 -15.15
C ALA A 445 22.61 10.13 -13.63
N PHE A 446 22.00 9.16 -12.95
CA PHE A 446 21.69 9.24 -11.52
C PHE A 446 22.92 9.02 -10.63
N ARG A 447 23.79 8.04 -10.94
CA ARG A 447 24.93 7.63 -10.10
C ARG A 447 26.28 8.10 -10.66
N HIS A 448 26.31 9.11 -11.53
CA HIS A 448 27.55 9.58 -12.17
C HIS A 448 28.63 9.99 -11.17
N LYS A 449 28.28 10.60 -10.02
CA LYS A 449 29.24 11.00 -8.98
C LYS A 449 30.08 9.80 -8.50
N ASP A 450 29.41 8.72 -8.07
CA ASP A 450 30.07 7.47 -7.63
C ASP A 450 30.89 6.81 -8.77
N LEU A 451 30.40 6.92 -10.00
CA LEU A 451 31.00 6.26 -11.18
C LEU A 451 32.20 7.02 -11.74
N VAL A 452 32.46 8.26 -11.33
CA VAL A 452 33.58 9.08 -11.84
C VAL A 452 34.59 9.45 -10.75
N GLU A 453 34.29 9.18 -9.48
CA GLU A 453 35.18 9.46 -8.34
C GLU A 453 36.61 8.92 -8.51
N SER A 454 36.77 7.74 -9.11
CA SER A 454 38.08 7.12 -9.34
C SER A 454 38.41 6.98 -10.83
N LYS A 455 39.69 7.18 -11.20
CA LYS A 455 40.19 6.91 -12.56
C LYS A 455 39.86 5.48 -13.03
N LYS A 456 39.89 4.50 -12.13
CA LYS A 456 39.49 3.11 -12.45
C LYS A 456 38.00 3.00 -12.84
N ASN A 457 37.14 3.83 -12.25
CA ASN A 457 35.72 3.85 -12.55
C ASN A 457 35.46 4.50 -13.93
N VAL A 458 36.20 5.54 -14.28
CA VAL A 458 36.14 6.14 -15.62
C VAL A 458 36.58 5.16 -16.71
N VAL A 459 37.67 4.41 -16.50
CA VAL A 459 38.09 3.35 -17.42
C VAL A 459 37.01 2.28 -17.58
N PHE A 460 36.34 1.93 -16.48
CA PHE A 460 35.17 1.04 -16.54
C PHE A 460 34.05 1.63 -17.41
N LEU A 461 33.69 2.91 -17.24
CA LEU A 461 32.67 3.55 -18.09
C LEU A 461 33.04 3.55 -19.58
N GLN A 462 34.31 3.75 -19.90
CA GLN A 462 34.81 3.66 -21.28
C GLN A 462 34.68 2.23 -21.83
N SER A 463 34.90 1.20 -20.99
CA SER A 463 34.76 -0.21 -21.38
C SER A 463 33.32 -0.61 -21.75
N LEU A 464 32.31 0.14 -21.30
CA LEU A 464 30.90 -0.07 -21.68
C LEU A 464 30.64 0.27 -23.16
N GLN A 465 31.55 0.98 -23.85
CA GLN A 465 31.45 1.33 -25.27
C GLN A 465 30.14 2.08 -25.63
N LEU A 466 29.74 3.04 -24.78
CA LEU A 466 28.51 3.83 -24.93
C LEU A 466 28.40 4.51 -26.30
N GLY A 467 29.53 4.94 -26.89
CA GLY A 467 29.55 5.56 -28.22
C GLY A 467 28.94 4.67 -29.31
N LYS A 468 29.19 3.36 -29.28
CA LYS A 468 28.59 2.42 -30.25
C LYS A 468 27.09 2.24 -30.04
N MET A 469 26.62 2.31 -28.80
CA MET A 469 25.19 2.19 -28.49
C MET A 469 24.41 3.39 -29.04
N VAL A 470 24.96 4.59 -28.88
CA VAL A 470 24.34 5.86 -29.30
C VAL A 470 24.28 6.00 -30.83
N THR A 471 25.31 5.55 -31.55
CA THR A 471 25.37 5.66 -33.02
C THR A 471 24.76 4.46 -33.76
N ASN A 472 24.15 3.52 -33.04
CA ASN A 472 23.48 2.38 -33.65
C ASN A 472 22.30 2.83 -34.54
N ARG A 473 22.08 2.12 -35.65
CA ARG A 473 20.92 2.22 -36.54
C ARG A 473 19.57 2.16 -35.81
N LEU A 474 19.48 1.41 -34.71
CA LEU A 474 18.27 1.34 -33.87
C LEU A 474 17.97 2.65 -33.12
N ASN A 475 18.96 3.55 -33.00
CA ASN A 475 18.85 4.90 -32.46
C ASN A 475 18.07 5.00 -31.13
N PRO A 476 18.61 4.47 -30.02
CA PRO A 476 17.92 4.47 -28.73
C PRO A 476 17.64 5.88 -28.20
N LEU A 477 18.44 6.89 -28.56
CA LEU A 477 18.23 8.27 -28.14
C LEU A 477 16.95 8.90 -28.69
N ARG A 478 16.34 8.32 -29.73
CA ARG A 478 15.05 8.79 -30.27
C ARG A 478 13.85 8.29 -29.47
N VAL A 479 13.98 7.12 -28.81
CA VAL A 479 12.86 6.36 -28.24
C VAL A 479 12.84 6.44 -26.71
N CYS A 480 14.02 6.52 -26.09
CA CYS A 480 14.14 6.71 -24.64
C CYS A 480 13.56 8.07 -24.22
N HIS A 481 13.08 8.13 -22.98
CA HIS A 481 12.52 9.37 -22.43
C HIS A 481 13.51 10.54 -22.49
N GLN A 482 13.01 11.70 -22.94
CA GLN A 482 13.85 12.85 -23.28
C GLN A 482 14.61 13.42 -22.08
N ALA A 483 14.02 13.47 -20.89
CA ALA A 483 14.72 13.98 -19.70
C ALA A 483 15.93 13.09 -19.35
N VAL A 484 15.77 11.76 -19.41
CA VAL A 484 16.85 10.81 -19.17
C VAL A 484 17.95 10.97 -20.22
N VAL A 485 17.58 11.13 -21.49
CA VAL A 485 18.52 11.35 -22.60
C VAL A 485 19.32 12.63 -22.42
N GLN A 486 18.68 13.73 -22.02
CA GLN A 486 19.35 15.02 -21.78
C GLN A 486 20.33 14.94 -20.61
N SER A 487 19.91 14.39 -19.46
CA SER A 487 20.79 14.20 -18.30
C SER A 487 21.97 13.28 -18.63
N PHE A 488 21.71 12.18 -19.36
CA PHE A 488 22.76 11.30 -19.86
C PHE A 488 23.74 12.03 -20.80
N ALA A 489 23.24 12.82 -21.75
CA ALA A 489 24.06 13.56 -22.70
C ALA A 489 24.93 14.63 -22.01
N ALA A 490 24.41 15.28 -20.97
CA ALA A 490 25.17 16.22 -20.15
C ALA A 490 26.33 15.53 -19.43
N VAL A 491 26.07 14.38 -18.78
CA VAL A 491 27.09 13.58 -18.10
C VAL A 491 28.12 13.02 -19.10
N ALA A 492 27.66 12.48 -20.22
CA ALA A 492 28.52 11.89 -21.25
C ALA A 492 29.45 12.93 -21.88
N ARG A 493 28.99 14.18 -22.08
CA ARG A 493 29.83 15.29 -22.55
C ARG A 493 30.82 15.74 -21.48
N LYS A 494 30.38 15.94 -20.24
CA LYS A 494 31.22 16.41 -19.12
C LYS A 494 32.44 15.50 -18.90
N TYR A 495 32.25 14.19 -19.03
CA TYR A 495 33.30 13.20 -18.79
C TYR A 495 33.86 12.57 -20.08
N GLN A 496 33.57 13.16 -21.25
CA GLN A 496 34.09 12.72 -22.55
C GLN A 496 33.85 11.22 -22.86
N LEU A 497 32.68 10.69 -22.46
CA LEU A 497 32.32 9.28 -22.64
C LEU A 497 31.71 9.01 -24.03
N ALA A 498 30.86 9.90 -24.52
CA ALA A 498 30.21 9.79 -25.83
C ALA A 498 29.66 11.15 -26.31
N TYR A 499 29.69 11.37 -27.62
CA TYR A 499 29.12 12.57 -28.25
C TYR A 499 27.68 12.31 -28.68
N CYS A 500 26.72 12.78 -27.87
CA CYS A 500 25.29 12.49 -28.07
C CYS A 500 24.50 13.64 -28.72
N TYR A 501 24.95 14.90 -28.57
CA TYR A 501 24.18 16.08 -28.98
C TYR A 501 23.92 16.17 -30.49
N THR A 502 24.88 15.76 -31.32
CA THR A 502 24.68 15.74 -32.79
C THR A 502 23.58 14.77 -33.21
N VAL A 503 23.51 13.61 -32.54
CA VAL A 503 22.46 12.61 -32.77
C VAL A 503 21.11 13.11 -32.24
N ILE A 504 21.09 13.75 -31.07
CA ILE A 504 19.87 14.32 -30.48
C ILE A 504 19.29 15.43 -31.37
N ASP A 505 20.12 16.34 -31.86
CA ASP A 505 19.72 17.43 -32.76
C ASP A 505 19.27 16.91 -34.14
N HIS A 506 19.90 15.85 -34.64
CA HIS A 506 19.41 15.16 -35.84
C HIS A 506 18.02 14.51 -35.61
N ASN A 507 17.80 13.93 -34.43
CA ASN A 507 16.53 13.29 -34.07
C ASN A 507 15.39 14.31 -33.90
N SER A 508 15.65 15.47 -33.29
CA SER A 508 14.64 16.51 -33.09
C SER A 508 14.16 17.10 -34.40
N ARG A 509 15.07 17.27 -35.38
CA ARG A 509 14.75 17.78 -36.74
C ARG A 509 13.94 16.78 -37.57
N ASN A 510 14.04 15.49 -37.27
CA ASN A 510 13.42 14.40 -38.02
C ASN A 510 12.26 13.72 -37.26
N SER A 511 11.71 14.38 -36.22
CA SER A 511 10.63 13.82 -35.41
C SER A 511 9.30 13.87 -36.18
N MET A 512 8.86 12.73 -36.70
CA MET A 512 7.54 12.55 -37.30
C MET A 512 6.70 11.62 -36.41
N PRO A 513 5.50 12.03 -35.96
CA PRO A 513 4.64 11.17 -35.14
C PRO A 513 4.22 9.92 -35.94
N THR A 514 4.32 8.74 -35.32
CA THR A 514 3.97 7.48 -35.97
C THR A 514 2.51 7.13 -35.68
N ILE A 515 1.72 7.01 -36.75
CA ILE A 515 0.30 6.66 -36.67
C ILE A 515 0.19 5.15 -36.87
N TYR A 516 -0.22 4.42 -35.83
CA TYR A 516 -0.55 3.00 -35.92
C TYR A 516 -2.04 2.86 -36.25
N GLN A 517 -2.37 1.98 -37.19
CA GLN A 517 -3.75 1.60 -37.47
C GLN A 517 -3.97 0.16 -37.00
N ASP A 518 -4.86 -0.05 -36.03
CA ASP A 518 -5.25 -1.38 -35.58
C ASP A 518 -6.08 -2.10 -36.65
N GLU A 519 -6.18 -3.43 -36.60
CA GLU A 519 -6.95 -4.27 -37.55
C GLU A 519 -8.44 -3.87 -37.60
N LYS A 520 -8.94 -3.18 -36.57
CA LYS A 520 -10.29 -2.62 -36.47
C LYS A 520 -10.42 -1.17 -36.98
N GLY A 521 -9.37 -0.62 -37.61
CA GLY A 521 -9.37 0.72 -38.19
C GLY A 521 -9.14 1.87 -37.20
N SER A 522 -8.88 1.58 -35.92
CA SER A 522 -8.57 2.60 -34.90
C SER A 522 -7.17 3.16 -35.11
N ARG A 523 -7.04 4.49 -35.21
CA ARG A 523 -5.75 5.19 -35.33
C ARG A 523 -5.21 5.50 -33.95
N ILE A 524 -4.15 4.81 -33.54
CA ILE A 524 -3.40 5.11 -32.33
C ILE A 524 -2.22 5.98 -32.74
N VAL A 525 -2.27 7.28 -32.42
CA VAL A 525 -1.09 8.14 -32.46
C VAL A 525 -0.28 7.79 -31.22
N SER A 526 0.86 7.14 -31.41
CA SER A 526 1.80 6.91 -30.32
C SER A 526 2.99 7.82 -30.53
N ASP A 527 3.33 8.59 -29.50
CA ASP A 527 4.54 9.42 -29.49
C ASP A 527 5.83 8.57 -29.49
N ASN A 528 5.72 7.23 -29.48
CA ASN A 528 6.82 6.28 -29.45
C ASN A 528 7.78 6.42 -28.25
N LEU A 529 7.43 7.23 -27.24
CA LEU A 529 8.21 7.34 -26.01
C LEU A 529 7.94 6.13 -25.10
N LEU A 530 9.01 5.63 -24.49
CA LEU A 530 8.92 4.72 -23.36
C LEU A 530 8.29 5.42 -22.14
N CYS A 531 7.61 4.66 -21.29
CA CYS A 531 6.99 5.18 -20.08
C CYS A 531 8.02 5.71 -19.06
N ASP A 532 7.63 6.79 -18.38
CA ASP A 532 8.44 7.53 -17.40
C ASP A 532 8.33 6.99 -15.97
N TYR A 533 7.75 5.82 -15.84
CA TYR A 533 7.44 5.25 -14.54
C TYR A 533 8.68 4.56 -13.96
N TYR A 534 9.18 5.04 -12.82
CA TYR A 534 10.24 4.39 -12.04
C TYR A 534 9.68 3.95 -10.68
N PRO A 535 9.63 2.63 -10.37
CA PRO A 535 8.92 2.12 -9.21
C PRO A 535 9.39 2.64 -7.86
N PHE A 536 10.67 2.97 -7.68
CA PHE A 536 11.20 3.48 -6.41
C PHE A 536 11.40 5.00 -6.43
N ASP A 537 10.57 5.73 -7.17
CA ASP A 537 10.47 7.19 -7.06
C ASP A 537 10.05 7.63 -5.65
N PRO A 538 10.25 8.92 -5.28
CA PRO A 538 10.26 9.33 -3.88
C PRO A 538 9.02 8.90 -3.12
N TYR A 539 9.24 8.29 -1.96
CA TYR A 539 8.18 7.76 -1.12
C TYR A 539 7.49 8.90 -0.37
N VAL A 540 6.15 9.00 -0.46
CA VAL A 540 5.39 10.14 0.07
C VAL A 540 4.75 9.87 1.42
N LEU A 541 4.48 8.61 1.77
CA LEU A 541 3.80 8.27 3.01
C LEU A 541 4.69 8.55 4.23
N VAL A 542 4.12 9.20 5.25
CA VAL A 542 4.86 9.87 6.33
C VAL A 542 5.31 8.88 7.42
N ARG A 543 4.42 8.02 7.93
CA ARG A 543 4.71 7.06 9.01
C ARG A 543 5.69 5.99 8.55
N SER A 544 5.32 5.25 7.51
CA SER A 544 6.11 4.19 6.91
C SER A 544 7.37 4.70 6.23
N GLY A 545 7.38 5.96 5.76
CA GLY A 545 8.54 6.60 5.15
C GLY A 545 9.74 6.70 6.08
N LYS A 546 9.52 6.87 7.38
CA LYS A 546 10.58 6.89 8.41
C LYS A 546 11.43 5.61 8.42
N ARG A 547 10.87 4.46 8.04
CA ARG A 547 11.60 3.18 7.95
C ARG A 547 12.40 3.03 6.65
N ILE A 548 11.98 3.72 5.59
CA ILE A 548 12.58 3.60 4.25
C ILE A 548 13.69 4.63 4.06
N GLN A 549 13.49 5.86 4.56
CA GLN A 549 14.39 7.00 4.37
C GLN A 549 15.87 6.72 4.71
N PRO A 550 16.22 5.97 5.78
CA PRO A 550 17.62 5.65 6.11
C PRO A 550 18.35 4.81 5.05
N HIS A 551 17.60 4.15 4.18
CA HIS A 551 18.10 3.25 3.14
C HIS A 551 17.91 3.83 1.73
N TYR A 552 17.28 5.00 1.63
CA TYR A 552 16.86 5.63 0.39
C TYR A 552 17.81 6.76 -0.02
N ARG A 553 18.13 6.81 -1.30
CA ARG A 553 18.96 7.86 -1.90
C ARG A 553 18.07 8.81 -2.71
N ASP A 554 18.02 10.07 -2.25
CA ASP A 554 17.43 11.17 -2.99
C ASP A 554 18.33 11.57 -4.18
N TYR A 555 17.72 12.13 -5.22
CA TYR A 555 18.47 12.70 -6.34
C TYR A 555 18.95 14.11 -5.96
N GLU A 556 20.25 14.35 -6.08
CA GLU A 556 20.84 15.68 -5.89
C GLU A 556 21.25 16.25 -7.25
N GLU A 557 20.51 17.24 -7.73
CA GLU A 557 20.91 18.00 -8.91
C GLU A 557 21.87 19.12 -8.49
N GLU A 558 23.15 19.00 -8.85
CA GLU A 558 23.99 20.18 -9.00
C GLU A 558 23.71 20.74 -10.39
N ALA A 559 23.40 22.03 -10.47
CA ALA A 559 23.21 22.76 -11.71
C ALA A 559 24.39 22.50 -12.65
N LEU A 560 24.23 21.56 -13.58
CA LEU A 560 25.16 21.34 -14.69
C LEU A 560 25.02 22.43 -15.77
N SER A 561 24.24 23.49 -15.49
CA SER A 561 24.27 24.75 -16.21
C SER A 561 25.56 25.49 -15.88
N GLY A 562 26.55 25.38 -16.75
CA GLY A 562 27.54 26.44 -16.88
C GLY A 562 26.84 27.71 -17.34
N SER A 563 26.52 28.60 -16.39
CA SER A 563 26.27 30.02 -16.62
C SER A 563 26.32 30.77 -15.27
N ASN A 564 27.49 30.72 -14.62
CA ASN A 564 27.93 31.78 -13.72
C ASN A 564 29.22 32.37 -14.33
N ASP A 565 29.09 33.00 -15.50
CA ASP A 565 30.00 34.07 -15.90
C ASP A 565 29.29 35.38 -15.57
N SER A 566 29.43 35.78 -14.32
CA SER A 566 29.09 37.13 -13.85
C SER A 566 30.32 37.75 -13.19
N ASP A 567 31.50 37.62 -13.82
CA ASP A 567 32.64 38.54 -13.65
C ASP A 567 33.83 38.11 -14.55
N ALA A 568 33.76 38.40 -15.84
CA ALA A 568 34.95 38.49 -16.70
C ALA A 568 34.73 39.56 -17.76
N LYS A 569 35.40 40.69 -17.52
CA LYS A 569 35.58 41.91 -18.32
C LYS A 569 35.33 41.77 -19.83
N GLU A 570 34.58 42.73 -20.35
CA GLU A 570 34.66 43.23 -21.73
C GLU A 570 36.13 43.34 -22.17
N ASN A 571 36.51 42.63 -23.23
CA ASN A 571 36.95 43.24 -24.48
C ASN A 571 37.36 42.17 -25.51
N ASP A 572 37.15 42.56 -26.77
CA ASP A 572 37.62 41.98 -28.03
C ASP A 572 36.66 41.02 -28.76
N LEU A 573 35.84 41.71 -29.55
CA LEU A 573 35.24 41.38 -30.84
C LEU A 573 35.99 40.30 -31.66
N ASP A 574 35.22 39.41 -32.31
CA ASP A 574 35.37 39.16 -33.76
C ASP A 574 34.17 38.36 -34.31
N ASP A 575 33.26 39.11 -34.93
CA ASP A 575 32.64 38.89 -36.25
C ASP A 575 32.65 37.46 -36.84
N PHE A 576 31.57 36.70 -36.66
CA PHE A 576 30.96 35.97 -37.78
C PHE A 576 29.51 35.54 -37.46
N LEU A 577 28.58 35.95 -38.33
CA LEU A 577 27.16 35.57 -38.43
C LEU A 577 26.14 36.46 -37.71
N ASP A 578 26.03 37.70 -38.19
CA ASP A 578 24.73 38.40 -38.27
C ASP A 578 24.25 38.40 -39.73
N SER A 579 23.12 37.73 -39.98
CA SER A 579 22.09 38.11 -40.97
C SER A 579 21.15 36.94 -41.26
N VAL A 580 20.10 36.81 -40.44
CA VAL A 580 18.68 36.68 -40.88
C VAL A 580 17.79 36.58 -39.64
N SER A 581 17.66 37.69 -38.91
CA SER A 581 16.54 37.97 -38.04
C SER A 581 15.48 38.71 -38.86
N ASP A 582 14.47 37.96 -39.33
CA ASP A 582 13.06 38.39 -39.34
C ASP A 582 12.23 37.34 -40.07
N LEU A 583 11.47 36.54 -39.30
CA LEU A 583 10.05 36.24 -39.54
C LEU A 583 9.49 35.20 -38.53
N SER A 584 8.37 35.60 -37.92
CA SER A 584 7.30 34.82 -37.26
C SER A 584 7.35 34.60 -35.72
N PRO A 585 6.39 35.20 -34.96
CA PRO A 585 6.26 35.07 -33.52
C PRO A 585 5.28 33.94 -33.16
N ASN A 586 5.70 32.67 -33.21
CA ASN A 586 4.79 31.56 -32.87
C ASN A 586 5.44 30.32 -32.26
N LEU A 587 6.45 30.49 -31.41
CA LEU A 587 6.96 29.42 -30.54
C LEU A 587 7.29 29.95 -29.12
N LYS A 588 6.32 30.62 -28.49
CA LYS A 588 6.26 30.69 -27.03
C LYS A 588 5.41 29.52 -26.55
N GLY A 589 6.03 28.34 -26.50
CA GLY A 589 5.37 27.10 -26.15
C GLY A 589 6.33 26.00 -25.73
N SER A 590 7.53 26.33 -25.23
CA SER A 590 8.25 25.36 -24.40
C SER A 590 7.63 25.44 -23.01
N HIS A 591 6.73 24.50 -22.71
CA HIS A 591 6.21 24.34 -21.37
C HIS A 591 7.38 24.28 -20.38
N PRO A 592 7.50 25.24 -19.43
CA PRO A 592 8.41 25.06 -18.31
C PRO A 592 7.93 23.82 -17.54
N PHE A 593 8.89 22.98 -17.15
CA PHE A 593 8.77 21.80 -16.29
C PHE A 593 7.41 21.68 -15.57
N SER A 594 6.60 20.71 -15.98
CA SER A 594 5.54 20.21 -15.09
C SER A 594 6.21 19.40 -13.99
N TYR A 595 6.30 19.98 -12.80
CA TYR A 595 6.85 19.41 -11.56
C TYR A 595 6.24 18.05 -11.16
N GLY A 596 5.15 17.62 -11.81
CA GLY A 596 4.47 16.34 -11.59
C GLY A 596 5.01 15.14 -12.38
N SER A 597 5.86 15.32 -13.39
CA SER A 597 6.09 14.27 -14.42
C SER A 597 7.54 13.81 -14.59
N SER A 598 8.47 14.33 -13.77
CA SER A 598 9.89 14.00 -13.91
C SER A 598 10.19 12.56 -13.43
N PRO A 599 10.90 11.73 -14.22
CA PRO A 599 11.24 10.33 -13.90
C PRO A 599 12.27 10.23 -12.76
N GLY A 600 11.83 10.63 -11.58
CA GLY A 600 12.61 10.52 -10.36
C GLY A 600 13.60 11.64 -10.07
N PHE A 601 13.81 12.59 -10.99
CA PHE A 601 14.59 13.81 -10.74
C PHE A 601 13.76 14.87 -10.00
N ARG A 602 13.01 14.47 -8.98
CA ARG A 602 12.20 15.39 -8.16
C ARG A 602 13.03 16.00 -7.03
N PHE A 603 12.87 17.31 -6.86
CA PHE A 603 13.52 18.13 -5.82
C PHE A 603 12.91 17.88 -4.42
N LYS A 604 13.67 18.16 -3.36
CA LYS A 604 13.09 18.68 -2.11
C LYS A 604 12.80 20.16 -2.33
N LEU A 605 11.56 20.57 -2.09
CA LEU A 605 11.25 21.99 -1.83
C LEU A 605 11.81 22.37 -0.46
#